data_AF-A0A1B6FS82-F1
#
_entry.id   AF-A0A1B6FS82-F1
#
_cell.length_a   1.000
_cell.length_b   1.000
_cell.length_c   1.000
_cell.angle_alpha   90.00
_cell.angle_beta   90.00
_cell.angle_gamma   90.00
#
_symmetry.space_group_name_H-M   'P 1'
#
loop_
_entity.id
_entity.type
_entity.pdbx_description
1 polymer ?
#
loop_
_entity_poly.entity_id
_entity_poly.type
_entity_poly.pdbx_seq_one_letter_code
_entity_poly.pdbx_strand_id
1 'polypeptide(L)'
;LLYLVLMLHGLMSTCWAECTCTAVDVMAVNLTELVNATALYEFAATSTGQDDVDNVCHVYRDTHTPNTALYEQVITYTNKSTAQTASLVRPIQPGVFRFDGPDGSWKVFIVDKPCTSTYVIYRCKQGGSCVTTKSKASVYVCSKNKTEDAQCISDGIEKATKVFTGIKIIQYPRNSTAPCKLAGYTPPTPPPTPTPTPTPKPNPFMSLFF
;
A
#
# COMPACT_ATOMS: atom_id res chain seq x y z
N LEU A 1 -27.73 -33.19 -49.06
CA LEU A 1 -26.81 -33.89 -48.13
C LEU A 1 -25.37 -33.43 -48.40
N LEU A 2 -25.11 -32.14 -48.64
CA LEU A 2 -24.76 -31.09 -47.67
C LEU A 2 -24.15 -31.56 -46.33
N TYR A 3 -22.82 -31.52 -46.29
CA TYR A 3 -21.91 -31.34 -45.17
C TYR A 3 -22.57 -30.86 -43.87
N LEU A 4 -22.65 -31.75 -42.89
CA LEU A 4 -22.80 -31.42 -41.47
C LEU A 4 -21.54 -31.89 -40.72
N VAL A 5 -20.41 -31.32 -41.12
CA VAL A 5 -19.14 -31.36 -40.40
C VAL A 5 -18.82 -29.90 -40.06
N LEU A 6 -18.37 -29.66 -38.84
CA LEU A 6 -18.01 -28.37 -38.22
C LEU A 6 -19.19 -27.56 -37.67
N MET A 7 -19.38 -27.64 -36.35
CA MET A 7 -19.27 -26.50 -35.43
C MET A 7 -19.33 -27.04 -33.98
N LEU A 8 -18.48 -28.03 -33.67
CA LEU A 8 -18.08 -28.30 -32.28
C LEU A 8 -16.85 -27.44 -32.00
N HIS A 9 -17.00 -26.11 -32.08
CA HIS A 9 -15.98 -25.20 -31.55
C HIS A 9 -16.10 -25.25 -30.05
N GLY A 10 -15.30 -26.12 -29.45
CA GLY A 10 -15.03 -26.12 -28.04
C GLY A 10 -14.75 -24.69 -27.60
N LEU A 11 -15.64 -24.19 -26.75
CA LEU A 11 -15.30 -23.22 -25.73
C LEU A 11 -14.20 -23.89 -24.90
N MET A 12 -12.97 -23.84 -25.40
CA MET A 12 -11.78 -23.94 -24.59
C MET A 12 -11.91 -22.77 -23.62
N SER A 13 -12.56 -23.05 -22.49
CA SER A 13 -12.37 -22.33 -21.25
C SER A 13 -10.87 -22.33 -21.03
N THR A 14 -10.21 -21.28 -21.51
CA THR A 14 -8.87 -20.95 -21.06
C THR A 14 -9.06 -20.58 -19.60
N CYS A 15 -9.02 -21.60 -18.74
CA CYS A 15 -8.83 -21.40 -17.32
C CYS A 15 -7.55 -20.57 -17.20
N TRP A 16 -7.72 -19.26 -17.02
CA TRP A 16 -6.64 -18.37 -16.64
C TRP A 16 -6.18 -18.90 -15.30
N ALA A 17 -5.11 -19.71 -15.30
CA ALA A 17 -4.55 -20.23 -14.07
C ALA A 17 -4.22 -19.02 -13.18
N GLU A 18 -4.89 -18.93 -12.04
CA GLU A 18 -4.59 -17.89 -11.07
C GLU A 18 -3.12 -18.04 -10.66
N CYS A 19 -2.35 -16.96 -10.79
CA CYS A 19 -0.95 -16.96 -10.38
C CYS A 19 -0.84 -17.33 -8.90
N THR A 20 -0.12 -18.42 -8.62
CA THR A 20 0.09 -18.87 -7.25
C THR A 20 1.19 -18.03 -6.60
N CYS A 21 0.84 -17.32 -5.53
CA CYS A 21 1.80 -16.61 -4.71
C CYS A 21 2.62 -17.60 -3.88
N THR A 22 3.86 -17.23 -3.55
CA THR A 22 4.64 -17.99 -2.56
C THR A 22 3.88 -17.99 -1.23
N ALA A 23 3.68 -19.16 -0.64
CA ALA A 23 3.10 -19.29 0.68
C ALA A 23 4.04 -18.68 1.74
N VAL A 24 3.49 -17.81 2.58
CA VAL A 24 4.19 -17.12 3.66
C VAL A 24 3.30 -17.05 4.90
N ASP A 25 3.92 -17.01 6.06
CA ASP A 25 3.23 -16.62 7.28
C ASP A 25 2.82 -15.15 7.18
N VAL A 26 1.61 -14.86 7.63
CA VAL A 26 1.02 -13.52 7.56
C VAL A 26 0.79 -13.02 8.97
N MET A 27 1.21 -11.79 9.21
CA MET A 27 0.92 -11.10 10.45
C MET A 27 -0.38 -10.32 10.34
N ALA A 28 -1.23 -10.43 11.36
CA ALA A 28 -2.52 -9.77 11.38
C ALA A 28 -2.37 -8.24 11.48
N VAL A 29 -2.64 -7.56 10.36
CA VAL A 29 -2.72 -6.09 10.28
C VAL A 29 -4.02 -5.71 9.59
N ASN A 30 -4.80 -4.83 10.21
CA ASN A 30 -6.04 -4.35 9.62
C ASN A 30 -5.79 -3.19 8.65
N LEU A 31 -6.63 -3.07 7.61
CA LEU A 31 -6.49 -1.98 6.63
C LEU A 31 -6.50 -0.59 7.31
N THR A 32 -7.33 -0.41 8.34
CA THR A 32 -7.40 0.82 9.12
C THR A 32 -6.07 1.21 9.77
N GLU A 33 -5.23 0.24 10.17
CA GLU A 33 -3.89 0.55 10.69
C GLU A 33 -3.00 1.20 9.61
N LEU A 34 -3.13 0.74 8.35
CA LEU A 34 -2.39 1.30 7.22
C LEU A 34 -2.96 2.66 6.78
N VAL A 35 -4.28 2.83 6.79
CA VAL A 35 -4.95 4.10 6.48
C VAL A 35 -4.64 5.17 7.52
N ASN A 36 -4.51 4.80 8.80
CA ASN A 36 -4.14 5.73 9.87
C ASN A 36 -2.66 6.15 9.80
N ALA A 37 -1.83 5.52 8.97
CA ALA A 37 -0.50 6.00 8.69
C ALA A 37 -0.56 7.16 7.66
N THR A 38 0.10 8.28 7.95
CA THR A 38 0.24 9.38 6.97
C THR A 38 0.88 8.89 5.67
N ALA A 39 1.91 8.05 5.79
CA ALA A 39 2.55 7.32 4.71
C ALA A 39 3.34 6.14 5.31
N LEU A 40 3.62 5.13 4.49
CA LEU A 40 4.70 4.17 4.75
C LEU A 40 5.88 4.53 3.85
N TYR A 41 7.02 4.84 4.46
CA TYR A 41 8.27 5.14 3.80
C TYR A 41 9.02 3.85 3.54
N GLU A 42 9.34 3.55 2.29
CA GLU A 42 10.11 2.37 1.91
C GLU A 42 11.61 2.63 2.18
N PHE A 43 12.22 1.81 3.04
CA PHE A 43 13.65 1.89 3.35
C PHE A 43 14.47 0.94 2.51
N ALA A 44 13.91 -0.22 2.19
CA ALA A 44 14.61 -1.26 1.45
C ALA A 44 13.63 -2.09 0.63
N ALA A 45 14.08 -2.60 -0.51
CA ALA A 45 13.27 -3.45 -1.36
C ALA A 45 14.09 -4.40 -2.22
N THR A 46 13.43 -5.44 -2.75
CA THR A 46 14.02 -6.29 -3.77
C THR A 46 14.51 -5.43 -4.95
N SER A 47 15.78 -5.58 -5.31
CA SER A 47 16.39 -4.86 -6.42
C SER A 47 15.62 -5.11 -7.72
N THR A 48 15.15 -4.04 -8.34
CA THR A 48 14.50 -4.07 -9.67
C THR A 48 15.47 -3.74 -10.81
N GLY A 49 16.74 -3.47 -10.49
CA GLY A 49 17.74 -2.96 -11.45
C GLY A 49 17.58 -1.47 -11.80
N GLN A 50 16.74 -0.73 -11.07
CA GLN A 50 16.62 0.72 -11.18
C GLN A 50 17.51 1.38 -10.12
N ASP A 51 18.65 1.93 -10.56
CA ASP A 51 19.66 2.54 -9.69
C ASP A 51 19.39 4.03 -9.40
N ASP A 52 18.35 4.62 -10.00
CA ASP A 52 18.04 6.04 -9.91
C ASP A 52 16.90 6.38 -8.93
N VAL A 53 16.39 5.39 -8.20
CA VAL A 53 15.33 5.60 -7.19
C VAL A 53 15.93 6.14 -5.89
N ASP A 54 15.42 7.28 -5.43
CA ASP A 54 15.85 7.92 -4.18
C ASP A 54 14.93 7.57 -3.00
N ASN A 55 13.61 7.62 -3.19
CA ASN A 55 12.63 7.29 -2.18
C ASN A 55 11.38 6.66 -2.80
N VAL A 56 10.73 5.77 -2.05
CA VAL A 56 9.38 5.29 -2.36
C VAL A 56 8.49 5.50 -1.14
N CYS A 57 7.26 5.97 -1.36
CA CYS A 57 6.24 6.10 -0.35
C CYS A 57 4.96 5.39 -0.76
N HIS A 58 4.27 4.83 0.22
CA HIS A 58 2.94 4.27 0.09
C HIS A 58 1.96 5.07 0.93
N VAL A 59 0.93 5.61 0.30
CA VAL A 59 -0.11 6.37 0.99
C VAL A 59 -1.41 5.60 0.88
N TYR A 60 -2.09 5.40 2.01
CA TYR A 60 -3.40 4.77 2.07
C TYR A 60 -4.41 5.82 2.51
N ARG A 61 -5.50 5.95 1.76
CA ARG A 61 -6.56 6.92 2.05
C ARG A 61 -7.88 6.22 2.19
N ASP A 62 -8.65 6.66 3.18
CA ASP A 62 -10.00 6.18 3.33
C ASP A 62 -10.85 6.53 2.10
N THR A 63 -11.87 5.73 1.84
CA THR A 63 -12.82 5.94 0.74
C THR A 63 -14.23 5.92 1.30
N HIS A 64 -15.20 6.43 0.55
CA HIS A 64 -16.61 6.34 0.95
C HIS A 64 -17.17 4.93 0.89
N THR A 65 -16.45 3.98 0.30
CA THR A 65 -16.85 2.59 0.23
C THR A 65 -16.30 1.85 1.47
N PRO A 66 -17.16 1.17 2.25
CA PRO A 66 -16.73 0.47 3.45
C PRO A 66 -15.63 -0.55 3.16
N ASN A 67 -14.66 -0.65 4.05
CA ASN A 67 -13.54 -1.59 3.97
C ASN A 67 -12.71 -1.46 2.68
N THR A 68 -12.63 -0.28 2.08
CA THR A 68 -11.75 -0.05 0.94
C THR A 68 -10.90 1.21 1.16
N ALA A 69 -9.71 1.21 0.58
CA ALA A 69 -8.81 2.35 0.62
C ALA A 69 -8.28 2.66 -0.79
N LEU A 70 -7.99 3.93 -1.05
CA LEU A 70 -7.16 4.32 -2.19
C LEU A 70 -5.70 4.19 -1.76
N TYR A 71 -4.94 3.37 -2.46
CA TYR A 71 -3.49 3.29 -2.33
C TYR A 71 -2.82 4.11 -3.42
N GLU A 72 -1.82 4.89 -3.03
CA GLU A 72 -0.98 5.65 -3.94
C GLU A 72 0.49 5.32 -3.65
N GLN A 73 1.23 4.88 -4.68
CA GLN A 73 2.68 4.76 -4.61
C GLN A 73 3.31 6.00 -5.23
N VAL A 74 4.21 6.64 -4.50
CA VAL A 74 4.99 7.77 -4.99
C VAL A 74 6.46 7.37 -5.03
N ILE A 75 7.06 7.42 -6.21
CA ILE A 75 8.48 7.17 -6.42
C ILE A 75 9.13 8.52 -6.68
N THR A 76 10.12 8.89 -5.86
CA THR A 76 11.00 10.03 -6.11
C THR A 76 12.33 9.51 -6.61
N TYR A 77 12.76 10.01 -7.77
CA TYR A 77 14.06 9.66 -8.36
C TYR A 77 15.15 10.61 -7.86
N THR A 78 16.41 10.22 -8.00
CA THR A 78 17.61 11.01 -7.63
C THR A 78 17.68 12.35 -8.35
N ASN A 79 17.11 12.45 -9.56
CA ASN A 79 16.96 13.71 -10.29
C ASN A 79 15.80 14.60 -9.79
N LYS A 80 15.13 14.21 -8.69
CA LYS A 80 13.98 14.86 -8.05
C LYS A 80 12.66 14.81 -8.84
N SER A 81 12.62 14.12 -9.98
CA SER A 81 11.36 13.83 -10.65
C SER A 81 10.56 12.81 -9.84
N THR A 82 9.24 12.77 -10.07
CA THR A 82 8.34 11.87 -9.35
C THR A 82 7.49 11.07 -10.32
N ALA A 83 7.30 9.78 -10.05
CA ALA A 83 6.28 8.95 -10.66
C ALA A 83 5.24 8.56 -9.61
N GLN A 84 3.99 8.38 -10.04
CA GLN A 84 2.90 8.01 -9.16
C GLN A 84 2.04 6.93 -9.80
N THR A 85 1.65 5.94 -9.01
CA THR A 85 0.64 4.95 -9.40
C THR A 85 -0.44 4.86 -8.31
N ALA A 86 -1.63 4.42 -8.69
CA ALA A 86 -2.75 4.30 -7.78
C ALA A 86 -3.43 2.93 -7.93
N SER A 87 -4.01 2.43 -6.84
CA SER A 87 -4.79 1.19 -6.83
C SER A 87 -5.87 1.25 -5.77
N LEU A 88 -6.98 0.55 -5.99
CA LEU A 88 -7.98 0.30 -4.95
C LEU A 88 -7.53 -0.89 -4.11
N VAL A 89 -7.59 -0.72 -2.79
CA VAL A 89 -7.21 -1.74 -1.81
C VAL A 89 -8.46 -2.31 -1.16
N ARG A 90 -8.54 -3.64 -1.10
CA ARG A 90 -9.59 -4.40 -0.42
C ARG A 90 -8.96 -5.44 0.51
N PRO A 91 -9.36 -5.52 1.79
CA PRO A 91 -8.91 -6.59 2.67
C PRO A 91 -9.50 -7.93 2.20
N ILE A 92 -8.66 -8.97 2.21
CA ILE A 92 -9.10 -10.36 2.04
C ILE A 92 -9.25 -10.98 3.44
N GLN A 93 -8.23 -10.78 4.27
CA GLN A 93 -8.17 -11.13 5.69
C GLN A 93 -7.14 -10.21 6.37
N PRO A 94 -7.06 -10.13 7.71
CA PRO A 94 -6.01 -9.36 8.37
C PRO A 94 -4.61 -9.74 7.85
N GLY A 95 -3.86 -8.72 7.44
CA GLY A 95 -2.53 -8.86 6.84
C GLY A 95 -2.49 -9.24 5.36
N VAL A 96 -3.63 -9.52 4.71
CA VAL A 96 -3.68 -9.83 3.27
C VAL A 96 -4.67 -8.93 2.56
N PHE A 97 -4.18 -8.26 1.52
CA PHE A 97 -4.92 -7.26 0.78
C PHE A 97 -4.88 -7.54 -0.72
N ARG A 98 -5.96 -7.19 -1.41
CA ARG A 98 -6.01 -7.13 -2.87
C ARG A 98 -5.85 -5.69 -3.32
N PHE A 99 -4.94 -5.47 -4.26
CA PHE A 99 -4.69 -4.18 -4.89
C PHE A 99 -5.12 -4.30 -6.35
N ASP A 100 -6.05 -3.47 -6.80
CA ASP A 100 -6.50 -3.44 -8.19
C ASP A 100 -6.21 -2.07 -8.78
N GLY A 101 -5.37 -2.03 -9.81
CA GLY A 101 -4.94 -0.80 -10.48
C GLY A 101 -4.85 -0.98 -12.00
N PRO A 102 -4.45 0.08 -12.72
CA PRO A 102 -4.34 0.04 -14.18
C PRO A 102 -3.30 -0.98 -14.66
N ASP A 103 -2.21 -1.20 -13.91
CA ASP A 103 -1.14 -2.13 -14.31
C ASP A 103 -1.40 -3.59 -13.89
N GLY A 104 -2.59 -3.86 -13.34
CA GLY A 104 -3.08 -5.19 -13.00
C GLY A 104 -3.63 -5.32 -11.59
N SER A 105 -3.72 -6.57 -11.12
CA SER A 105 -4.12 -6.91 -9.77
C SER A 105 -2.95 -7.51 -9.01
N TRP A 106 -2.85 -7.24 -7.72
CA TRP A 106 -1.84 -7.82 -6.84
C TRP A 106 -2.46 -8.30 -5.53
N LYS A 107 -1.84 -9.31 -4.95
CA LYS A 107 -2.04 -9.74 -3.57
C LYS A 107 -0.86 -9.24 -2.75
N VAL A 108 -1.14 -8.50 -1.69
CA VAL A 108 -0.15 -7.90 -0.81
C VAL A 108 -0.28 -8.52 0.56
N PHE A 109 0.84 -8.94 1.14
CA PHE A 109 0.93 -9.65 2.41
C PHE A 109 1.80 -8.86 3.37
N ILE A 110 1.36 -8.71 4.61
CA ILE A 110 2.22 -8.24 5.71
C ILE A 110 2.86 -9.48 6.33
N VAL A 111 4.16 -9.62 6.13
CA VAL A 111 4.92 -10.81 6.52
C VAL A 111 5.47 -10.68 7.94
N ASP A 112 5.88 -9.47 8.35
CA ASP A 112 6.40 -9.24 9.71
C ASP A 112 6.34 -7.77 10.17
N LYS A 113 6.50 -7.55 11.49
CA LYS A 113 6.65 -6.24 12.18
C LYS A 113 7.90 -6.34 13.06
N PRO A 114 9.07 -6.02 12.52
CA PRO A 114 10.29 -5.96 13.32
C PRO A 114 10.15 -4.96 14.49
N CYS A 115 9.41 -3.87 14.26
CA CYS A 115 9.12 -2.82 15.22
C CYS A 115 7.69 -2.31 15.08
N THR A 116 7.18 -1.55 16.04
CA THR A 116 5.80 -1.02 16.04
C THR A 116 5.45 -0.18 14.81
N SER A 117 6.46 0.46 14.22
CA SER A 117 6.35 1.32 13.04
C SER A 117 6.80 0.67 11.73
N THR A 118 7.51 -0.47 11.76
CA THR A 118 8.15 -1.09 10.60
C THR A 118 7.40 -2.34 10.14
N TYR A 119 7.27 -2.52 8.83
CA TYR A 119 6.55 -3.64 8.21
C TYR A 119 7.43 -4.29 7.13
N VAL A 120 7.41 -5.61 7.07
CA VAL A 120 7.91 -6.37 5.91
C VAL A 120 6.71 -6.73 5.05
N ILE A 121 6.71 -6.30 3.80
CA ILE A 121 5.58 -6.42 2.89
C ILE A 121 6.00 -7.21 1.64
N TYR A 122 5.20 -8.19 1.27
CA TYR A 122 5.38 -8.98 0.05
C TYR A 122 4.24 -8.70 -0.93
N ARG A 123 4.57 -8.39 -2.19
CA ARG A 123 3.62 -8.17 -3.28
C ARG A 123 3.74 -9.27 -4.34
N CYS A 124 2.60 -9.84 -4.69
CA CYS A 124 2.46 -10.90 -5.68
C CYS A 124 1.50 -10.46 -6.78
N LYS A 125 1.91 -10.49 -8.05
CA LYS A 125 1.01 -10.17 -9.17
C LYS A 125 -0.03 -11.28 -9.35
N GLN A 126 -1.27 -10.90 -9.66
CA GLN A 126 -2.36 -11.80 -9.97
C GLN A 126 -2.60 -11.79 -11.48
N GLY A 127 -2.56 -12.96 -12.12
CA GLY A 127 -2.83 -13.16 -13.55
C GLY A 127 -1.62 -13.03 -14.50
N GLY A 128 -1.61 -13.87 -15.55
CA GLY A 128 -0.49 -14.02 -16.50
C GLY A 128 0.33 -15.30 -16.23
N SER A 129 1.53 -15.41 -16.82
CA SER A 129 2.47 -16.54 -16.59
C SER A 129 3.22 -16.45 -15.24
N CYS A 130 2.69 -15.69 -14.27
CA CYS A 130 3.40 -15.28 -13.07
C CYS A 130 3.45 -16.34 -11.97
N VAL A 131 4.43 -17.23 -12.04
CA VAL A 131 4.91 -17.91 -10.82
C VAL A 131 5.89 -16.97 -10.12
N THR A 132 5.47 -16.43 -8.97
CA THR A 132 6.37 -15.64 -8.11
C THR A 132 7.14 -16.61 -7.23
N THR A 133 8.32 -17.05 -7.68
CA THR A 133 9.22 -17.87 -6.86
C THR A 133 9.79 -17.04 -5.71
N LYS A 134 10.25 -17.69 -4.64
CA LYS A 134 10.91 -17.03 -3.51
C LYS A 134 12.01 -16.06 -3.96
N SER A 135 12.83 -16.46 -4.93
CA SER A 135 13.93 -15.66 -5.49
C SER A 135 13.52 -14.49 -6.40
N LYS A 136 12.24 -14.41 -6.78
CA LYS A 136 11.69 -13.34 -7.64
C LYS A 136 10.58 -12.55 -6.95
N ALA A 137 10.45 -12.70 -5.63
CA ALA A 137 9.44 -11.99 -4.85
C ALA A 137 9.73 -10.49 -4.79
N SER A 138 8.69 -9.68 -5.01
CA SER A 138 8.75 -8.24 -4.73
C SER A 138 8.47 -8.05 -3.25
N VAL A 139 9.53 -7.75 -2.49
CA VAL A 139 9.48 -7.60 -1.04
C VAL A 139 10.05 -6.24 -0.69
N TYR A 140 9.45 -5.56 0.26
CA TYR A 140 9.90 -4.25 0.71
C TYR A 140 9.72 -4.09 2.22
N VAL A 141 10.61 -3.32 2.83
CA VAL A 141 10.65 -2.97 4.25
C VAL A 141 10.29 -1.50 4.37
N CYS A 142 9.15 -1.22 5.00
CA CYS A 142 8.63 0.14 5.13
C CYS A 142 8.43 0.52 6.59
N SER A 143 8.41 1.82 6.89
CA SER A 143 8.02 2.33 8.20
C SER A 143 7.02 3.47 8.11
N LYS A 144 6.17 3.62 9.14
CA LYS A 144 5.35 4.82 9.36
C LYS A 144 6.18 6.07 9.64
N ASN A 145 7.40 5.89 10.15
CA ASN A 145 8.28 6.99 10.49
C ASN A 145 9.13 7.36 9.27
N LYS A 146 9.25 8.67 9.01
CA LYS A 146 10.13 9.16 7.94
C LYS A 146 11.59 8.74 8.19
N THR A 147 12.00 8.76 9.46
CA THR A 147 13.29 8.24 9.93
C THR A 147 13.00 7.08 10.88
N GLU A 148 13.68 5.96 10.73
CA GLU A 148 13.47 4.76 11.54
C GLU A 148 14.80 4.31 12.12
N ASP A 149 14.73 3.58 13.23
CA ASP A 149 15.90 2.92 13.81
C ASP A 149 16.52 1.92 12.83
N ALA A 150 17.85 1.94 12.72
CA ALA A 150 18.59 1.11 11.78
C ALA A 150 18.43 -0.39 12.07
N GLN A 151 18.27 -0.78 13.35
CA GLN A 151 18.03 -2.16 13.76
C GLN A 151 16.68 -2.65 13.24
N CYS A 152 15.62 -1.84 13.36
CA CYS A 152 14.30 -2.20 12.84
C CYS A 152 14.33 -2.49 11.33
N ILE A 153 15.09 -1.69 10.57
CA ILE A 153 15.26 -1.92 9.12
C ILE A 153 16.10 -3.17 8.85
N SER A 154 17.21 -3.35 9.57
CA SER A 154 18.07 -4.52 9.44
C SER A 154 17.32 -5.83 9.73
N ASP A 155 16.56 -5.87 10.82
CA ASP A 155 15.74 -7.02 11.21
C ASP A 155 14.66 -7.34 10.16
N GLY A 156 14.05 -6.29 9.58
CA GLY A 156 13.11 -6.45 8.46
C GLY A 156 13.75 -7.08 7.22
N ILE A 157 14.97 -6.67 6.87
CA ILE A 157 15.75 -7.22 5.75
C ILE A 157 16.17 -8.67 6.04
N GLU A 158 16.67 -8.95 7.24
CA GLU A 158 17.04 -10.31 7.66
C GLU A 158 15.83 -11.24 7.56
N LYS A 159 14.68 -10.82 8.09
CA LYS A 159 13.45 -11.59 8.00
C LYS A 159 13.03 -11.85 6.56
N ALA A 160 13.03 -10.80 5.72
CA ALA A 160 12.66 -10.92 4.32
C ALA A 160 13.56 -11.92 3.58
N THR A 161 14.88 -11.82 3.74
CA THR A 161 15.85 -12.70 3.06
C THR A 161 15.79 -14.14 3.56
N LYS A 162 15.43 -14.37 4.83
CA LYS A 162 15.18 -15.71 5.38
C LYS A 162 13.93 -16.36 4.78
N VAL A 163 12.84 -15.61 4.61
CA VAL A 163 11.59 -16.12 4.02
C VAL A 163 11.72 -16.33 2.51
N PHE A 164 12.30 -15.34 1.83
CA PHE A 164 12.44 -15.24 0.38
C PHE A 164 13.89 -15.45 -0.03
N THR A 165 14.35 -16.69 0.04
CA THR A 165 15.74 -17.04 -0.31
C THR A 165 16.08 -16.67 -1.75
N GLY A 166 17.23 -16.05 -1.95
CA GLY A 166 17.76 -15.70 -3.28
C GLY A 166 17.31 -14.34 -3.82
N ILE A 167 16.52 -13.56 -3.06
CA ILE A 167 16.33 -12.14 -3.40
C ILE A 167 17.55 -11.33 -2.99
N LYS A 168 17.81 -10.24 -3.71
CA LYS A 168 18.75 -9.20 -3.32
C LYS A 168 17.95 -7.98 -2.91
N ILE A 169 18.10 -7.53 -1.67
CA ILE A 169 17.47 -6.30 -1.17
C ILE A 169 18.49 -5.16 -1.26
N ILE A 170 18.06 -4.02 -1.77
CA ILE A 170 18.79 -2.75 -1.75
C ILE A 170 18.14 -1.81 -0.74
N GLN A 171 18.94 -0.98 -0.09
CA GLN A 171 18.43 0.13 0.71
C GLN A 171 18.40 1.40 -0.15
N TYR A 172 17.34 2.18 -0.02
CA TYR A 172 17.25 3.45 -0.73
C TYR A 172 18.13 4.52 -0.07
N PRO A 173 18.70 5.45 -0.84
CA PRO A 173 19.55 6.50 -0.29
C PRO A 173 18.77 7.55 0.49
N ARG A 174 17.49 7.78 0.12
CA ARG A 174 16.53 8.60 0.85
C ARG A 174 16.95 10.05 1.10
N ASN A 175 17.59 10.68 0.12
CA ASN A 175 18.12 12.03 0.23
C ASN A 175 17.05 13.14 0.03
N SER A 176 15.91 12.84 -0.59
CA SER A 176 14.83 13.83 -0.78
C SER A 176 14.26 14.33 0.54
N THR A 177 14.16 15.66 0.66
CA THR A 177 13.53 16.30 1.81
C THR A 177 12.00 16.18 1.80
N ALA A 178 11.39 15.90 0.64
CA ALA A 178 9.95 15.78 0.43
C ALA A 178 9.55 14.49 -0.34
N PRO A 179 9.82 13.29 0.22
CA PRO A 179 9.76 12.02 -0.52
C PRO A 179 8.36 11.54 -0.90
N CYS A 180 7.31 12.03 -0.23
CA CYS A 180 5.92 11.62 -0.46
C CYS A 180 5.06 12.76 -0.99
N LYS A 181 5.65 13.73 -1.69
CA LYS A 181 4.89 14.84 -2.28
C LYS A 181 4.06 14.28 -3.44
N LEU A 182 2.76 14.09 -3.21
CA LEU A 182 1.81 13.69 -4.23
C LEU A 182 1.68 14.80 -5.28
N ALA A 183 1.64 14.43 -6.55
CA ALA A 183 1.44 15.39 -7.63
C ALA A 183 0.03 16.00 -7.51
N GLY A 184 -0.07 17.33 -7.41
CA GLY A 184 -1.35 18.05 -7.44
C GLY A 184 -2.21 18.00 -6.17
N TYR A 185 -1.77 17.36 -5.08
CA TYR A 185 -2.54 17.36 -3.83
C TYR A 185 -2.29 18.64 -3.02
N THR A 186 -3.31 19.48 -2.92
CA THR A 186 -3.45 20.43 -1.81
C THR A 186 -4.23 19.72 -0.70
N PRO A 187 -3.74 19.66 0.55
CA PRO A 187 -4.52 19.13 1.67
C PRO A 187 -5.89 19.82 1.71
N PRO A 188 -6.99 19.10 1.94
CA PRO A 188 -8.29 19.74 2.13
C PRO A 188 -8.16 20.73 3.28
N THR A 189 -8.61 21.97 3.05
CA THR A 189 -8.71 22.97 4.10
C THR A 189 -9.51 22.38 5.25
N PRO A 190 -9.03 22.46 6.51
CA PRO A 190 -9.81 22.03 7.65
C PRO A 190 -11.22 22.63 7.59
N PRO A 191 -12.27 21.89 7.97
CA PRO A 191 -13.59 22.48 8.12
C PRO A 191 -13.48 23.75 8.97
N PRO A 192 -14.17 24.85 8.61
CA PRO A 192 -14.14 26.05 9.44
C PRO A 192 -14.54 25.65 10.87
N THR A 193 -13.71 26.04 11.84
CA THR A 193 -14.06 25.87 13.26
C THR A 193 -15.47 26.45 13.46
N PRO A 194 -16.42 25.68 14.02
CA PRO A 194 -17.78 26.18 14.20
C PRO A 194 -17.72 27.48 15.00
N THR A 195 -18.30 28.54 14.44
CA THR A 195 -18.43 29.82 15.14
C THR A 195 -19.17 29.55 16.46
N PRO A 196 -18.61 29.93 17.62
CA PRO A 196 -19.31 29.74 18.88
C PRO A 196 -20.68 30.40 18.79
N THR A 197 -21.74 29.62 19.00
CA THR A 197 -23.09 30.15 19.11
C THR A 197 -23.09 31.13 20.28
N PRO A 198 -23.48 32.41 20.08
CA PRO A 198 -23.52 33.36 21.18
C PRO A 198 -24.46 32.82 22.26
N THR A 199 -23.93 32.65 23.47
CA THR A 199 -24.73 32.30 24.64
C THR A 199 -25.83 33.36 24.81
N PRO A 200 -27.12 32.97 24.90
CA PRO A 200 -28.19 33.92 25.20
C PRO A 200 -27.84 34.69 26.47
N LYS A 201 -27.80 36.02 26.39
CA LYS A 201 -27.65 36.86 27.57
C LYS A 201 -28.85 36.60 28.49
N PRO A 202 -28.65 36.39 29.81
CA PRO A 202 -29.74 36.30 30.76
C PRO A 202 -30.66 37.51 30.57
N ASN A 203 -31.95 37.25 30.34
CA ASN A 203 -32.93 38.30 30.12
C ASN A 203 -33.15 39.04 31.46
N PRO A 204 -32.84 40.34 31.59
CA PRO A 204 -32.96 41.06 32.85
C PRO A 204 -34.42 41.22 33.34
N PHE A 205 -35.40 40.81 32.55
CA PHE A 205 -36.82 40.94 32.86
C PHE A 205 -37.42 39.79 33.70
N MET A 206 -36.66 38.76 34.07
CA MET A 206 -37.17 37.62 34.85
C MET A 206 -36.97 37.71 36.37
N SER A 207 -36.53 38.85 36.90
CA SER A 207 -36.32 39.06 38.36
C SER A 207 -37.48 39.73 39.10
N LEU A 208 -38.71 39.76 38.54
CA LEU A 208 -39.87 40.40 39.18
C LEU A 208 -40.94 39.42 39.72
N PHE A 209 -40.61 38.13 39.82
CA PHE A 209 -41.51 37.12 40.40
C PHE A 209 -40.83 36.33 41.51
N PHE A 210 -40.42 36.98 42.59
CA PHE A 210 -40.25 36.39 43.92
C PHE A 210 -40.44 37.46 44.99
#